data_AF-A0A1B8TZ28-F1
#
_entry.id   AF-A0A1B8TZ28-F1
#
_cell.length_a   1.000
_cell.length_b   1.000
_cell.length_c   1.000
_cell.angle_alpha   90.00
_cell.angle_beta   90.00
_cell.angle_gamma   90.00
#
_symmetry.space_group_name_H-M   'P 1'
#
loop_
_entity.id
_entity.type
_entity.pdbx_description
1 polymer ?
#
loop_
_entity_poly.entity_id
_entity_poly.type
_entity_poly.pdbx_seq_one_letter_code
_entity_poly.pdbx_strand_id
1 'polypeptide(L)' 'MNDFSISEIKTVLDPPIKINFVDEINCPVCDFNINVKNKIVDNGSFIYCEGCEHKIVFKITKI' A
#
# COMPACT_ATOMS: atom_id res chain seq x y z
N MET A 1 16.40 -4.26 12.40
CA MET A 1 16.11 -3.39 11.24
C MET A 1 14.63 -3.52 10.99
N ASN A 2 13.87 -2.42 10.95
CA ASN A 2 12.44 -2.53 10.64
C ASN A 2 12.33 -2.76 9.13
N ASP A 3 12.29 -4.03 8.72
CA ASP A 3 12.06 -4.43 7.33
C ASP A 3 10.61 -4.06 6.97
N PHE A 4 10.43 -2.87 6.39
CA PHE A 4 9.18 -2.47 5.78
C PHE A 4 9.40 -2.23 4.29
N SER A 5 8.43 -2.63 3.49
CA SER A 5 8.43 -2.34 2.06
C SER A 5 7.70 -1.03 1.82
N ILE A 6 8.25 -0.17 0.96
CA ILE A 6 7.59 1.06 0.55
C ILE A 6 6.89 0.77 -0.78
N SER A 7 5.57 0.99 -0.81
CA SER A 7 4.76 0.90 -2.02
C SER A 7 4.44 2.33 -2.48
N GLU A 8 5.12 2.78 -3.52
CA GLU A 8 4.96 4.13 -4.07
C GLU A 8 3.78 4.17 -5.05
N ILE A 9 2.77 4.98 -4.73
CA ILE A 9 1.63 5.25 -5.61
C ILE A 9 1.86 6.61 -6.26
N LYS A 10 2.08 6.61 -7.57
CA LYS A 10 2.15 7.84 -8.37
C LYS A 10 0.75 8.20 -8.86
N THR A 11 0.28 9.40 -8.54
CA THR A 11 -1.07 9.85 -8.87
C THR A 11 -1.07 11.33 -9.19
N VAL A 12 -2.10 11.80 -9.89
CA VAL A 12 -2.34 13.24 -10.12
C VAL A 12 -3.21 13.86 -9.01
N LEU A 13 -3.81 13.02 -8.17
CA LEU A 13 -4.69 13.44 -7.08
C LEU A 13 -3.87 13.79 -5.83
N ASP A 14 -4.27 14.83 -5.11
CA ASP A 14 -3.71 15.10 -3.78
C ASP A 14 -4.17 14.02 -2.78
N PRO A 15 -3.28 13.56 -1.88
CA PRO A 15 -3.66 12.65 -0.82
C PRO A 15 -4.62 13.33 0.18
N PRO A 16 -5.54 12.58 0.82
CA PRO A 16 -5.68 11.13 0.74
C PRO A 16 -6.37 10.66 -0.56
N ILE A 17 -5.87 9.57 -1.15
CA ILE A 17 -6.46 8.96 -2.34
C ILE A 17 -7.18 7.67 -1.97
N LYS A 18 -8.29 7.42 -2.67
CA LYS A 18 -8.97 6.13 -2.58
C LYS A 18 -8.40 5.18 -3.62
N ILE A 19 -7.91 4.01 -3.19
CA ILE A 19 -7.45 2.95 -4.08
C ILE A 19 -8.69 2.35 -4.76
N ASN A 20 -8.97 2.85 -5.96
CA ASN A 20 -10.04 2.36 -6.85
C ASN A 20 -9.50 1.74 -8.14
N PHE A 21 -8.19 1.82 -8.36
CA PHE A 21 -7.51 1.36 -9.59
C PHE A 21 -6.88 -0.03 -9.41
N VAL A 22 -6.76 -0.52 -8.17
CA VAL A 22 -6.23 -1.84 -7.82
C VAL A 22 -7.11 -2.43 -6.73
N ASP A 23 -7.57 -3.67 -6.93
CA ASP A 23 -8.36 -4.40 -5.93
C ASP A 23 -7.48 -5.04 -4.86
N GLU A 24 -6.30 -5.51 -5.25
CA GLU A 24 -5.45 -6.38 -4.44
C GLU A 24 -3.96 -6.17 -4.78
N ILE A 25 -3.10 -6.23 -3.76
CA ILE A 25 -1.64 -6.15 -3.94
C ILE A 25 -0.98 -7.39 -3.34
N ASN A 26 0.05 -7.89 -4.00
CA ASN A 26 0.84 -8.98 -3.46
C ASN A 26 1.84 -8.45 -2.43
N CYS A 27 1.96 -9.17 -1.31
CA CYS A 27 3.03 -8.94 -0.37
C CYS A 27 4.39 -9.29 -1.03
N PRO A 28 5.38 -8.39 -1.01
CA PRO A 28 6.69 -8.66 -1.63
C PRO A 28 7.53 -9.72 -0.91
N VAL A 29 7.06 -10.23 0.23
CA VAL A 29 7.79 -11.23 1.05
C VAL A 29 7.22 -12.63 0.87
N CYS A 30 5.90 -12.77 0.90
CA CYS A 30 5.23 -14.08 0.88
C CYS A 30 4.25 -14.25 -0.28
N ASP A 31 4.19 -13.28 -1.20
CA ASP A 31 3.24 -13.22 -2.33
C ASP A 31 1.76 -13.34 -1.93
N PHE A 32 1.46 -13.13 -0.64
CA PHE A 32 0.09 -13.16 -0.15
C PHE A 32 -0.71 -11.99 -0.69
N ASN A 33 -1.94 -12.26 -1.10
CA ASN A 33 -2.79 -11.30 -1.76
C ASN A 33 -3.54 -10.43 -0.74
N ILE A 34 -3.24 -9.15 -0.69
CA ILE A 34 -3.78 -8.21 0.29
C ILE A 34 -4.83 -7.34 -0.38
N ASN A 35 -6.08 -7.45 0.08
CA ASN A 35 -7.17 -6.64 -0.44
C ASN A 35 -7.03 -5.17 -0.01
N VAL A 36 -6.87 -4.30 -1.00
CA VAL A 36 -6.74 -2.84 -0.82
C VAL A 36 -7.87 -2.08 -1.51
N LYS A 37 -8.84 -2.78 -2.09
CA LYS A 37 -10.00 -2.19 -2.76
C LYS A 37 -10.72 -1.22 -1.84
N ASN A 38 -11.03 -0.04 -2.37
CA ASN A 38 -11.74 1.02 -1.67
C ASN A 38 -11.03 1.56 -0.41
N LYS A 39 -9.78 1.18 -0.12
CA LYS A 39 -9.05 1.75 1.00
C LYS A 39 -8.62 3.18 0.68
N ILE A 40 -8.77 4.06 1.65
CA ILE A 40 -8.25 5.42 1.60
C ILE A 40 -6.84 5.37 2.15
N VAL A 41 -5.87 5.80 1.34
CA VAL A 41 -4.46 5.85 1.71
C VAL A 41 -3.95 7.28 1.61
N ASP A 42 -3.11 7.64 2.57
CA ASP A 42 -2.39 8.90 2.66
C ASP A 42 -0.88 8.66 2.76
N ASN A 43 -0.07 9.72 2.75
CA ASN A 43 1.38 9.60 2.93
C ASN A 43 1.70 9.07 4.33
N GLY A 44 2.30 7.88 4.38
CA GLY A 44 2.60 7.20 5.64
C GLY A 44 1.50 6.24 6.11
N SER A 45 0.42 6.07 5.34
CA SER A 45 -0.51 4.96 5.56
C SER A 45 0.23 3.63 5.41
N PHE A 46 -0.12 2.64 6.20
CA PHE A 46 0.52 1.33 6.15
C PHE A 46 -0.50 0.22 6.32
N ILE A 47 -0.16 -0.95 5.79
CA ILE A 47 -0.89 -2.18 6.02
C ILE A 47 0.09 -3.27 6.44
N TYR A 48 -0.41 -4.22 7.21
CA TYR A 48 0.31 -5.44 7.51
C TYR A 48 -0.20 -6.55 6.61
N CYS A 49 0.72 -7.38 6.11
CA CYS A 49 0.35 -8.60 5.43
C CYS A 49 -0.25 -9.59 6.43
N GLU A 50 -1.41 -10.16 6.14
CA GLU A 50 -2.04 -11.16 7.02
C GLU A 50 -1.30 -12.50 7.04
N GLY A 51 -0.48 -12.80 6.02
CA GLY A 51 0.26 -14.06 5.92
C GLY A 51 1.63 -14.06 6.61
N CYS A 52 2.33 -12.91 6.68
CA CYS A 52 3.69 -12.83 7.22
C CYS A 52 3.92 -11.63 8.16
N GLU A 53 2.87 -10.87 8.48
CA GLU A 53 2.91 -9.68 9.33
C GLU A 53 3.88 -8.59 8.84
N HIS A 54 4.31 -8.67 7.56
CA HIS A 54 5.23 -7.70 6.97
C HIS A 54 4.55 -6.35 6.80
N LYS A 55 5.27 -5.28 7.17
CA LYS A 55 4.76 -3.91 7.09
C LYS A 55 4.98 -3.34 5.69
N ILE A 56 3.90 -2.93 5.04
CA ILE A 56 3.94 -2.25 3.75
C ILE A 56 3.45 -0.82 3.96
N VAL A 57 4.31 0.16 3.69
CA VAL A 57 4.02 1.59 3.84
C VAL A 57 3.72 2.18 2.48
N PHE A 58 2.56 2.82 2.35
CA PHE A 58 2.16 3.56 1.17
C PHE A 58 2.76 4.96 1.19
N LYS A 59 3.36 5.33 0.05
CA LYS A 59 3.88 6.66 -0.19
C LYS A 59 3.27 7.19 -1.47
N ILE A 60 2.50 8.27 -1.36
CA ILE A 60 1.78 8.87 -2.48
C ILE A 60 2.61 10.03 -2.99
N THR A 61 3.04 9.91 -4.25
CA THR A 61 3.81 10.96 -4.93
C THR A 61 2.96 11.55 -6.03
N LYS A 62 2.76 12.87 -5.99
CA LYS A 62 2.09 13.61 -7.04
C LYS A 62 2.98 13.71 -8.27
N ILE A 63 2.47 13.36 -9.45
CA ILE A 63 3.16 13.55 -10.74
C ILE A 63 2.53 14.66 -11.57
#